data_AF-A0A6P0J3C7-F1
#
_entry.id   AF-A0A6P0J3C7-F1
#
_cell.length_a   1.000
_cell.length_b   1.000
_cell.length_c   1.000
_cell.angle_alpha   90.00
_cell.angle_beta   90.00
_cell.angle_gamma   90.00
#
_symmetry.space_group_name_H-M   'P 1'
#
loop_
_entity.id
_entity.type
_entity.pdbx_description
1 polymer ?
#
loop_
_entity_poly.entity_id
_entity_poly.type
_entity_poly.pdbx_seq_one_letter_code
_entity_poly.pdbx_strand_id
1 'polypeptide(L)'
;MNNQTIVKFLSQLRKLNVQVSSNGEKLRCQAPEGVLTPALSQQIAERKPEILEYLQQVRQEEHQNLPAISVIPRDENLPLSFAQERLWFINQLEGSTVAYNSPGVLRISGNLNLNALQQALSDIVRRHEVLRTSFQTVNGTPIQVIDPKATLNLKIVDLQEIEVKERET
;
A
#
# COMPACT_ATOMS: atom_id res chain seq x y z
N MET A 1 -23.33 18.52 -22.59
CA MET A 1 -22.05 19.21 -22.88
C MET A 1 -20.94 18.17 -22.94
N ASN A 2 -19.83 18.44 -23.64
CA ASN A 2 -18.93 17.40 -24.15
C ASN A 2 -17.92 16.89 -23.09
N ASN A 3 -17.99 15.60 -22.72
CA ASN A 3 -17.04 14.91 -21.81
C ASN A 3 -15.56 15.10 -22.22
N GLN A 4 -15.28 15.42 -23.48
CA GLN A 4 -13.93 15.70 -23.95
C GLN A 4 -13.34 17.00 -23.36
N THR A 5 -14.17 17.97 -23.01
CA THR A 5 -13.73 19.25 -22.41
C THR A 5 -13.35 19.07 -20.94
N ILE A 6 -14.13 18.30 -20.18
CA ILE A 6 -13.85 18.05 -18.76
C ILE A 6 -12.60 17.19 -18.56
N VAL A 7 -12.41 16.17 -19.41
CA VAL A 7 -11.19 15.33 -19.40
C VAL A 7 -9.94 16.17 -19.67
N LYS A 8 -9.99 17.10 -20.63
CA LYS A 8 -8.88 18.02 -20.89
C LYS A 8 -8.57 18.91 -19.69
N PHE A 9 -9.60 19.43 -19.04
CA PHE A 9 -9.45 20.26 -17.85
C PHE A 9 -8.82 19.47 -16.68
N LEU A 10 -9.34 18.27 -16.36
CA LEU A 10 -8.77 17.41 -15.32
C LEU A 10 -7.33 16.98 -15.64
N SER A 11 -7.02 16.75 -16.92
CA SER A 11 -5.66 16.46 -17.38
C SER A 11 -4.70 17.65 -17.15
N GLN A 12 -5.17 18.88 -17.41
CA GLN A 12 -4.40 20.10 -17.09
C GLN A 12 -4.14 20.24 -15.59
N LEU A 13 -5.15 20.00 -14.74
CA LEU A 13 -4.98 19.99 -13.28
C LEU A 13 -3.94 18.96 -12.84
N ARG A 14 -4.00 17.74 -13.40
CA ARG A 14 -3.04 16.68 -13.08
C ARG A 14 -1.60 17.05 -13.45
N LYS A 15 -1.38 17.78 -14.55
CA LYS A 15 -0.05 18.32 -14.93
C LYS A 15 0.49 19.32 -13.91
N LEU A 16 -0.39 19.99 -13.16
CA LEU A 16 -0.04 20.88 -12.05
C LEU A 16 0.02 20.14 -10.70
N ASN A 17 -0.05 18.80 -10.69
CA ASN A 17 -0.18 17.97 -9.48
C ASN A 17 -1.43 18.28 -8.65
N VAL A 18 -2.46 18.87 -9.26
CA VAL A 18 -3.76 19.08 -8.63
C VAL A 18 -4.65 17.87 -8.92
N GLN A 19 -5.05 17.16 -7.86
CA GLN A 19 -5.98 16.05 -7.92
C GLN A 19 -7.34 16.50 -7.41
N VAL A 20 -8.39 16.17 -8.17
CA VAL A 20 -9.79 16.45 -7.78
C VAL A 20 -10.51 15.12 -7.60
N SER A 21 -11.19 14.97 -6.46
CA SER A 21 -11.94 13.78 -6.10
C SER A 21 -13.32 14.17 -5.56
N SER A 22 -14.30 13.26 -5.64
CA SER A 22 -15.63 13.46 -5.06
C SER A 22 -15.75 12.81 -3.68
N ASN A 23 -16.32 13.55 -2.72
CA ASN A 23 -16.77 13.05 -1.43
C ASN A 23 -18.26 13.39 -1.29
N GLY A 24 -19.12 12.47 -1.75
CA GLY A 24 -20.55 12.74 -1.96
C GLY A 24 -20.74 13.86 -2.99
N GLU A 25 -21.45 14.91 -2.61
CA GLU A 25 -21.74 16.10 -3.44
C GLU A 25 -20.67 17.21 -3.35
N LYS A 26 -19.60 16.98 -2.57
CA LYS A 26 -18.49 17.93 -2.43
C LYS A 26 -17.30 17.48 -3.25
N LEU A 27 -16.61 18.44 -3.86
CA LEU A 27 -15.30 18.22 -4.45
C LEU A 27 -14.21 18.40 -3.39
N ARG A 28 -13.27 17.47 -3.36
CA ARG A 28 -12.03 17.58 -2.60
C ARG A 28 -10.88 17.78 -3.59
N CYS A 29 -10.13 18.86 -3.41
CA CYS A 29 -8.95 19.16 -4.20
C CYS A 29 -7.71 18.95 -3.34
N GLN A 30 -6.72 18.23 -3.88
CA GLN A 30 -5.41 18.05 -3.27
C GLN A 30 -4.38 18.65 -4.23
N ALA A 31 -3.58 19.59 -3.73
CA ALA A 31 -2.59 20.32 -4.52
C ALA A 31 -1.34 20.59 -3.67
N PRO A 32 -0.15 20.73 -4.27
CA PRO A 32 1.01 21.27 -3.57
C PRO A 32 0.76 22.69 -3.07
N GLU A 33 1.54 23.11 -2.06
CA GLU A 33 1.44 24.45 -1.49
C GLU A 33 1.61 25.54 -2.55
N GLY A 34 0.77 26.58 -2.51
CA GLY A 34 0.80 27.71 -3.44
C GLY A 34 0.25 27.45 -4.85
N VAL A 35 0.01 26.20 -5.26
CA VAL A 35 -0.50 25.88 -6.61
C VAL A 35 -1.99 26.20 -6.76
N LEU A 36 -2.77 26.02 -5.69
CA LEU A 36 -4.21 26.26 -5.68
C LEU A 36 -4.51 27.76 -5.51
N THR A 37 -4.24 28.55 -6.55
CA THR A 37 -4.52 30.00 -6.56
C THR A 37 -6.04 30.28 -6.50
N PRO A 38 -6.46 31.50 -6.09
CA PRO A 38 -7.87 31.88 -6.10
C PRO A 38 -8.53 31.73 -7.48
N ALA A 39 -7.81 32.09 -8.55
CA ALA A 39 -8.30 31.96 -9.92
C ALA A 39 -8.51 30.48 -10.32
N LEU A 40 -7.59 29.60 -9.93
CA LEU A 40 -7.72 28.16 -10.20
C LEU A 40 -8.87 27.54 -9.38
N SER A 41 -8.99 27.94 -8.12
CA SER A 41 -10.09 27.52 -7.24
C SER A 41 -11.45 27.92 -7.80
N GLN A 42 -11.55 29.14 -8.34
CA GLN A 42 -12.76 29.63 -8.99
C GLN A 42 -13.10 28.82 -10.25
N GLN A 43 -12.12 28.52 -11.11
CA GLN A 43 -12.35 27.68 -12.30
C GLN A 43 -12.85 26.28 -11.95
N ILE A 44 -12.33 25.67 -10.87
CA ILE A 44 -12.82 24.38 -10.35
C ILE A 44 -14.24 24.53 -9.81
N ALA A 45 -14.54 25.61 -9.09
CA ALA A 45 -15.87 25.87 -8.53
C ALA A 45 -16.94 26.10 -9.60
N GLU A 46 -16.62 26.85 -10.66
CA GLU A 46 -17.52 27.11 -11.79
C GLU A 46 -17.87 25.83 -12.55
N ARG A 47 -16.90 24.92 -12.67
CA ARG A 47 -17.08 23.61 -13.34
C ARG A 47 -17.51 22.50 -12.39
N LYS A 48 -17.78 22.80 -11.11
CA LYS A 48 -18.12 21.80 -10.08
C LYS A 48 -19.19 20.78 -10.53
N PRO A 49 -20.35 21.17 -11.09
CA PRO A 49 -21.37 20.19 -11.47
C PRO A 49 -20.87 19.23 -12.55
N GLU A 50 -20.17 19.73 -13.57
CA GLU A 50 -19.60 18.90 -14.66
C GLU A 50 -18.53 17.94 -14.13
N ILE A 51 -17.67 18.39 -13.21
CA ILE A 51 -16.64 17.54 -12.59
C ILE A 51 -17.30 16.42 -11.77
N LEU A 52 -18.32 16.75 -10.97
CA LEU A 52 -19.02 15.76 -10.15
C LEU A 52 -19.71 14.71 -11.02
N GLU A 53 -20.43 15.15 -12.06
CA GLU A 53 -21.11 14.26 -13.00
C GLU A 53 -20.12 13.33 -13.70
N TYR A 54 -19.00 13.86 -14.20
CA TYR A 54 -17.96 13.07 -14.83
C TYR A 54 -17.32 12.06 -13.86
N LEU A 55 -16.95 12.49 -12.65
CA LEU A 55 -16.37 11.60 -11.64
C LEU A 55 -17.36 10.51 -11.18
N GLN A 56 -18.66 10.81 -11.15
CA GLN A 56 -19.70 9.81 -10.87
C GLN A 56 -19.84 8.82 -12.02
N GLN A 57 -19.85 9.30 -13.26
CA GLN A 57 -19.93 8.44 -14.44
C GLN A 57 -18.74 7.47 -14.51
N VAL A 58 -17.50 7.99 -14.39
CA VAL A 58 -16.29 7.15 -14.36
C VAL A 58 -16.35 6.16 -13.19
N ARG A 59 -16.78 6.61 -12.00
CA ARG A 59 -16.93 5.72 -10.85
C ARG A 59 -17.96 4.62 -11.11
N GLN A 60 -19.07 4.92 -11.78
CA GLN A 60 -20.08 3.92 -12.12
C GLN A 60 -19.57 2.93 -13.18
N GLU A 61 -18.85 3.40 -14.20
CA GLU A 61 -18.21 2.56 -15.23
C GLU A 61 -17.12 1.65 -14.64
N GLU A 62 -16.31 2.15 -13.71
CA GLU A 62 -15.29 1.38 -12.98
C GLU A 62 -15.94 0.37 -12.01
N HIS A 63 -16.95 0.76 -11.24
CA HIS A 63 -17.62 -0.14 -10.29
C HIS A 63 -18.55 -1.16 -10.95
N GLN A 64 -19.10 -0.88 -12.14
CA GLN A 64 -19.88 -1.87 -12.89
C GLN A 64 -19.03 -3.07 -13.34
N ASN A 65 -17.71 -2.90 -13.42
CA ASN A 65 -16.78 -3.91 -13.93
C ASN A 65 -15.86 -4.52 -12.87
N LEU A 66 -15.87 -4.01 -11.63
CA LEU A 66 -15.03 -4.54 -10.56
C LEU A 66 -15.89 -5.26 -9.51
N PRO A 67 -15.61 -6.55 -9.22
CA PRO A 67 -16.30 -7.23 -8.14
C PRO A 67 -16.02 -6.51 -6.82
N ALA A 68 -17.05 -6.43 -5.97
CA ALA A 68 -16.90 -5.88 -4.63
C ALA A 68 -15.82 -6.67 -3.85
N ILE A 69 -14.99 -5.96 -3.09
CA ILE A 69 -14.04 -6.59 -2.17
C ILE A 69 -14.85 -7.16 -1.00
N SER A 70 -15.10 -8.46 -1.05
CA SER A 70 -15.77 -9.17 0.03
C SER A 70 -14.79 -9.49 1.16
N VAL A 71 -15.30 -9.49 2.39
CA VAL A 71 -14.57 -10.05 3.52
C VAL A 71 -14.53 -11.56 3.32
N ILE A 72 -13.32 -12.12 3.24
CA ILE A 72 -13.12 -13.56 3.18
C ILE A 72 -13.05 -14.07 4.64
N PRO A 73 -13.75 -15.14 5.00
CA PRO A 73 -13.60 -15.79 6.29
C PRO A 73 -12.15 -16.27 6.56
N ARG A 74 -11.82 -16.58 7.82
CA ARG A 74 -10.46 -16.99 8.25
C ARG A 74 -10.44 -18.36 8.94
N ASP A 75 -11.58 -19.04 8.92
CA ASP A 75 -11.85 -20.36 9.48
C ASP A 75 -11.65 -21.49 8.46
N GLU A 76 -11.43 -21.15 7.18
CA GLU A 76 -11.16 -22.10 6.11
C GLU A 76 -9.70 -22.06 5.63
N ASN A 77 -9.30 -23.10 4.90
CA ASN A 77 -8.00 -23.15 4.22
C ASN A 77 -7.93 -22.07 3.13
N LEU A 78 -7.06 -21.09 3.32
CA LEU A 78 -6.89 -19.98 2.39
C LEU A 78 -5.95 -20.38 1.24
N PRO A 79 -6.39 -20.35 -0.03
CA PRO A 79 -5.53 -20.67 -1.15
C PRO A 79 -4.46 -19.59 -1.35
N LEU A 80 -3.32 -19.94 -1.94
CA LEU A 80 -2.33 -18.96 -2.38
C LEU A 80 -2.87 -18.16 -3.58
N SER A 81 -2.48 -16.89 -3.68
CA SER A 81 -2.57 -16.17 -4.95
C SER A 81 -1.64 -16.79 -5.99
N PHE A 82 -1.91 -16.57 -7.28
CA PHE A 82 -1.06 -17.05 -8.38
C PHE A 82 0.41 -16.63 -8.22
N ALA A 83 0.67 -15.40 -7.75
CA ALA A 83 2.03 -14.92 -7.53
C ALA A 83 2.71 -15.66 -6.36
N GLN A 84 1.97 -15.92 -5.27
CA GLN A 84 2.49 -16.70 -4.14
C GLN A 84 2.75 -18.15 -4.53
N GLU A 85 1.83 -18.80 -5.25
CA GLU A 85 1.96 -20.20 -5.68
C GLU A 85 3.18 -20.39 -6.59
N ARG A 86 3.42 -19.45 -7.51
CA ARG A 86 4.63 -19.44 -8.34
C ARG A 86 5.91 -19.41 -7.51
N LEU A 87 5.99 -18.50 -6.52
CA LEU A 87 7.17 -18.41 -5.65
C LEU A 87 7.33 -19.64 -4.76
N TRP A 88 6.22 -20.18 -4.26
CA TRP A 88 6.21 -21.43 -3.49
C TRP A 88 6.75 -22.59 -4.33
N PHE A 89 6.31 -22.73 -5.58
CA PHE A 89 6.80 -23.76 -6.50
C PHE A 89 8.30 -23.64 -6.76
N ILE A 90 8.80 -22.42 -7.03
CA ILE A 90 10.24 -22.17 -7.22
C ILE A 90 11.03 -22.57 -5.97
N ASN A 91 10.54 -22.22 -4.77
CA ASN A 91 11.17 -22.61 -3.52
C ASN A 91 11.20 -24.14 -3.29
N GLN A 92 10.16 -24.88 -3.73
CA GLN A 92 10.17 -26.35 -3.67
C GLN A 92 11.15 -26.96 -4.68
N LEU A 93 11.33 -26.36 -5.86
CA LEU A 93 12.19 -26.86 -6.92
C LEU A 93 13.69 -26.60 -6.64
N GLU A 94 14.02 -25.38 -6.22
CA GLU A 94 15.41 -24.94 -6.01
C GLU A 94 15.89 -25.14 -4.56
N GLY A 95 14.96 -25.41 -3.63
CA GLY A 95 15.20 -25.40 -2.20
C GLY A 95 15.13 -23.99 -1.59
N SER A 96 15.51 -23.88 -0.32
CA SER A 96 15.48 -22.60 0.40
C SER A 96 16.55 -21.65 -0.12
N THR A 97 16.13 -20.61 -0.85
CA THR A 97 16.98 -19.51 -1.34
C THR A 97 16.52 -18.16 -0.81
N VAL A 98 17.44 -17.18 -0.79
CA VAL A 98 17.14 -15.79 -0.41
C VAL A 98 16.89 -14.89 -1.62
N ALA A 99 16.87 -15.44 -2.83
CA ALA A 99 16.81 -14.67 -4.08
C ALA A 99 15.55 -13.81 -4.20
N TYR A 100 14.47 -14.20 -3.52
CA TYR A 100 13.19 -13.49 -3.49
C TYR A 100 12.94 -12.70 -2.21
N ASN A 101 13.94 -12.64 -1.31
CA ASN A 101 13.88 -11.73 -0.17
C ASN A 101 14.10 -10.30 -0.66
N SER A 102 13.31 -9.36 -0.14
CA SER A 102 13.46 -7.93 -0.39
C SER A 102 13.97 -7.23 0.87
N PRO A 103 15.29 -7.31 1.17
CA PRO A 103 15.85 -6.63 2.33
C PRO A 103 15.79 -5.11 2.13
N GLY A 104 15.52 -4.40 3.22
CA GLY A 104 15.59 -2.94 3.27
C GLY A 104 16.49 -2.50 4.42
N VAL A 105 17.22 -1.41 4.22
CA VAL A 105 18.08 -0.79 5.24
C VAL A 105 17.65 0.65 5.43
N LEU A 106 17.50 1.07 6.67
CA LEU A 106 17.20 2.45 7.05
C LEU A 106 18.24 2.94 8.04
N ARG A 107 18.86 4.08 7.74
CA ARG A 107 19.75 4.78 8.67
C ARG A 107 18.93 5.79 9.47
N ILE A 108 19.01 5.70 10.80
CA ILE A 108 18.40 6.65 11.73
C ILE A 108 19.53 7.27 12.55
N SER A 109 19.55 8.60 12.61
CA SER A 109 20.54 9.35 13.37
C SER A 109 19.86 10.11 14.52
N GLY A 110 20.52 10.13 15.68
CA GLY A 110 20.01 10.78 16.89
C GLY A 110 19.55 9.79 17.96
N ASN A 111 18.77 10.27 18.92
CA ASN A 111 18.33 9.47 20.07
C ASN A 111 17.14 8.58 19.67
N LEU A 112 17.41 7.31 19.37
CA LEU A 112 16.38 6.33 19.04
C LEU A 112 15.84 5.67 20.33
N ASN A 113 14.53 5.79 20.57
CA ASN A 113 13.86 5.03 21.63
C ASN A 113 13.56 3.61 21.13
N LEU A 114 14.37 2.65 21.53
CA LEU A 114 14.27 1.25 21.11
C LEU A 114 12.95 0.58 21.51
N ASN A 115 12.43 0.90 22.71
CA ASN A 115 11.15 0.36 23.17
C ASN A 115 10.00 0.85 22.29
N ALA A 116 9.98 2.13 21.96
CA ALA A 116 8.97 2.71 21.07
C ALA A 116 9.06 2.11 19.65
N LEU A 117 10.28 1.92 19.12
CA LEU A 117 10.48 1.29 17.82
C LEU A 117 9.95 -0.15 17.79
N GLN A 118 10.31 -0.95 18.80
CA GLN A 118 9.87 -2.34 18.89
C GLN A 118 8.34 -2.44 19.00
N GLN A 119 7.71 -1.56 19.79
CA GLN A 119 6.24 -1.49 19.89
C GLN A 119 5.60 -1.12 18.55
N ALA A 120 6.09 -0.07 17.89
CA ALA A 120 5.57 0.37 16.60
C ALA A 120 5.66 -0.72 15.53
N LEU A 121 6.81 -1.40 15.43
CA LEU A 121 6.99 -2.52 14.49
C LEU A 121 6.09 -3.71 14.86
N SER A 122 5.92 -4.01 16.14
CA SER A 122 5.02 -5.07 16.59
C SER A 122 3.56 -4.77 16.25
N ASP A 123 3.12 -3.51 16.36
CA ASP A 123 1.77 -3.10 15.97
C ASP A 123 1.55 -3.19 14.46
N ILE A 124 2.56 -2.88 13.65
CA ILE A 124 2.51 -3.08 12.20
C ILE A 124 2.35 -4.57 11.89
N VAL A 125 3.18 -5.44 12.46
CA VAL A 125 3.08 -6.90 12.28
C VAL A 125 1.70 -7.41 12.72
N ARG A 126 1.21 -6.98 13.88
CA ARG A 126 -0.13 -7.34 14.39
C ARG A 126 -1.24 -6.91 13.44
N ARG A 127 -1.19 -5.68 12.93
CA ARG A 127 -2.21 -5.09 12.04
C ARG A 127 -2.27 -5.77 10.67
N HIS A 128 -1.14 -6.21 10.13
CA HIS A 128 -1.04 -6.69 8.75
C HIS A 128 -0.87 -8.22 8.69
N GLU A 129 -1.92 -8.93 8.24
CA GLU A 129 -1.92 -10.40 8.17
C GLU A 129 -0.78 -10.97 7.33
N VAL A 130 -0.44 -10.32 6.21
CA VAL A 130 0.64 -10.76 5.30
C VAL A 130 2.01 -10.89 6.00
N LEU A 131 2.27 -10.09 7.04
CA LEU A 131 3.53 -10.14 7.80
C LEU A 131 3.57 -11.31 8.80
N ARG A 132 2.45 -12.01 8.96
CA ARG A 132 2.24 -13.15 9.87
C ARG A 132 1.76 -14.39 9.11
N THR A 133 1.80 -14.36 7.78
CA THR A 133 1.41 -15.49 6.93
C THR A 133 2.60 -16.40 6.71
N SER A 134 2.39 -17.70 6.96
CA SER A 134 3.25 -18.80 6.55
C SER A 134 2.53 -19.67 5.53
N PHE A 135 3.26 -20.53 4.83
CA PHE A 135 2.69 -21.47 3.87
C PHE A 135 2.86 -22.90 4.37
N GLN A 136 1.78 -23.67 4.31
CA GLN A 136 1.75 -25.08 4.69
C GLN A 136 1.13 -25.90 3.56
N THR A 137 1.33 -27.22 3.58
CA THR A 137 0.72 -28.12 2.61
C THR A 137 -0.29 -29.02 3.32
N VAL A 138 -1.53 -29.01 2.85
CA VAL A 138 -2.60 -29.89 3.33
C VAL A 138 -3.07 -30.74 2.15
N ASN A 139 -2.96 -32.06 2.27
CA ASN A 139 -3.34 -33.01 1.21
C ASN A 139 -2.69 -32.72 -0.16
N GLY A 140 -1.44 -32.24 -0.16
CA GLY A 140 -0.71 -31.89 -1.39
C GLY A 140 -1.01 -30.51 -1.98
N THR A 141 -1.92 -29.73 -1.37
CA THR A 141 -2.25 -28.36 -1.80
C THR A 141 -1.60 -27.33 -0.86
N PRO A 142 -0.88 -26.32 -1.38
CA PRO A 142 -0.36 -25.25 -0.55
C PRO A 142 -1.48 -24.32 -0.08
N ILE A 143 -1.44 -23.94 1.20
CA ILE A 143 -2.38 -23.04 1.84
C ILE A 143 -1.64 -21.93 2.60
N GLN A 144 -2.31 -20.80 2.81
CA GLN A 144 -1.86 -19.72 3.67
C GLN A 144 -2.33 -19.96 5.10
N VAL A 145 -1.41 -19.85 6.06
CA VAL A 145 -1.69 -19.94 7.49
C VAL A 145 -1.27 -18.63 8.15
N ILE A 146 -2.25 -17.90 8.67
CA ILE A 146 -2.04 -16.60 9.33
C ILE A 146 -1.89 -16.85 10.83
N ASP A 147 -0.73 -16.54 11.39
CA ASP A 147 -0.53 -16.65 12.84
C ASP A 147 -1.20 -15.47 13.57
N PRO A 148 -2.23 -15.70 14.41
CA PRO A 148 -2.93 -14.63 15.13
C PRO A 148 -2.07 -13.97 16.22
N LYS A 149 -0.96 -14.60 16.61
CA LYS A 149 -0.13 -14.21 17.75
C LYS A 149 1.34 -13.97 17.39
N ALA A 150 1.70 -13.96 16.10
CA ALA A 150 3.07 -13.75 15.69
C ALA A 150 3.63 -12.43 16.27
N THR A 151 4.72 -12.57 17.02
CA THR A 151 5.43 -11.47 17.67
C THR A 151 6.73 -11.18 16.93
N LEU A 152 7.04 -9.90 16.72
CA LEU A 152 8.33 -9.50 16.18
C LEU A 152 9.41 -9.59 17.26
N ASN A 153 10.48 -10.33 16.97
CA ASN A 153 11.69 -10.35 17.80
C ASN A 153 12.75 -9.43 17.16
N LEU A 154 12.90 -8.21 17.69
CA LEU A 154 13.90 -7.27 17.21
C LEU A 154 15.27 -7.61 17.81
N LYS A 155 16.16 -8.18 17.00
CA LYS A 155 17.54 -8.42 17.41
C LYS A 155 18.33 -7.12 17.40
N ILE A 156 18.79 -6.70 18.57
CA ILE A 156 19.69 -5.55 18.73
C ILE A 156 21.12 -6.09 18.74
N VAL A 157 21.96 -5.52 17.87
CA VAL A 157 23.40 -5.79 17.85
C VAL A 157 24.11 -4.46 18.08
N ASP A 158 24.83 -4.37 19.19
CA ASP A 158 25.63 -3.20 19.51
C ASP A 158 27.00 -3.30 18.82
N LEU A 159 27.29 -2.35 17.95
CA LEU A 159 28.55 -2.26 17.20
C LEU A 159 29.42 -1.10 17.70
N GLN A 160 29.13 -0.51 18.87
CA GLN A 160 29.87 0.63 19.40
C GLN A 160 31.34 0.33 19.70
N GLU A 161 31.72 -0.94 19.86
CA GLU A 161 33.10 -1.37 20.10
C GLU A 161 33.87 -1.73 18.82
N ILE A 162 33.21 -1.74 17.66
CA ILE A 162 33.83 -2.06 16.36
C ILE A 162 34.39 -0.80 15.73
N GLU A 163 35.46 -0.84 14.93
CA GLU A 163 35.95 0.36 14.23
C GLU A 163 34.88 0.94 13.29
N VAL A 164 34.76 2.28 13.22
CA VAL A 164 33.69 2.96 12.46
C VAL A 164 33.60 2.50 11.00
N LYS A 165 34.74 2.19 10.38
CA LYS A 165 34.84 1.73 8.99
C LYS A 165 34.18 0.36 8.77
N GLU A 166 34.15 -0.48 9.81
CA GLU A 166 33.59 -1.84 9.77
C GLU A 166 32.10 -1.87 10.20
N ARG A 167 31.55 -0.76 10.72
CA ARG A 167 30.13 -0.67 11.14
C ARG A 167 29.13 -0.49 9.99
N GLU A 168 29.62 -0.09 8.81
CA GLU A 168 28.78 0.24 7.64
C GLU A 168 28.93 -0.77 6.49
N THR A 169 29.68 -1.87 6.70
CA THR A 169 29.92 -2.92 5.69
C THR A 169 28.90 -4.05 5.82
#